data_AF-A0A822D4F6-F1
#
_entry.id   AF-A0A822D4F6-F1
#
_cell.length_a   1.000
_cell.length_b   1.000
_cell.length_c   1.000
_cell.angle_alpha   90.00
_cell.angle_beta   90.00
_cell.angle_gamma   90.00
#
_symmetry.space_group_name_H-M   'P 1'
#
loop_
_entity.id
_entity.type
_entity.pdbx_description
1 polymer ?
#
loop_
_entity_poly.entity_id
_entity_poly.type
_entity_poly.pdbx_seq_one_letter_code
_entity_poly.pdbx_strand_id
1 'polypeptide(L)'
;RFSLVDSIFLELQDKWFTNKKQPLRNKQDLLKNKLPLPVNECRYMFGCTLESKLKAGQCFIRYQVVDDDGKPLRKPEFKTVVGSVIITKNPCPYAGDIMKLEAVDLPELDCLTDVIVFSTEGDRPDCNKIAGSDLDGDHYFVYWGKQLQIAETIEPLEYKVESPNVSSMPITANNIINHCFSLLGATSYGEIYNLHAIVVDQNLEKHSKRTCQKLAIEMANMFSAAIDSGKTGYQIDKNRIKQNSKYCWQ
;
A
#
# COMPACT_ATOMS: atom_id res chain seq x y z
N ARG A 1 -32.42 9.57 19.93
CA ARG A 1 -31.27 10.44 20.24
C ARG A 1 -30.16 10.06 19.27
N PHE A 2 -30.11 10.70 18.09
CA PHE A 2 -28.97 10.59 17.19
C PHE A 2 -27.81 11.35 17.83
N SER A 3 -26.64 10.73 17.93
CA SER A 3 -25.51 11.33 18.61
C SER A 3 -24.91 12.44 17.72
N LEU A 4 -24.33 13.47 18.34
CA LEU A 4 -23.63 14.56 17.63
C LEU A 4 -22.59 14.02 16.62
N VAL A 5 -22.05 12.82 16.90
CA VAL A 5 -21.11 12.09 16.04
C VAL A 5 -21.75 11.63 14.73
N ASP A 6 -22.99 11.12 14.79
CA ASP A 6 -23.72 10.69 13.58
C ASP A 6 -24.04 11.89 12.68
N SER A 7 -24.38 13.03 13.27
CA SER A 7 -24.65 14.27 12.53
C SER A 7 -23.40 14.84 11.88
N ILE A 8 -22.25 14.82 12.56
CA ILE A 8 -20.97 15.27 12.00
C ILE A 8 -20.49 14.31 10.90
N PHE A 9 -20.68 12.99 11.09
CA PHE A 9 -20.31 11.98 10.09
C PHE A 9 -21.13 12.11 8.80
N LEU A 10 -22.44 12.36 8.92
CA LEU A 10 -23.33 12.63 7.80
C LEU A 10 -23.01 13.96 7.11
N GLU A 11 -22.71 15.02 7.86
CA GLU A 11 -22.37 16.33 7.29
C GLU A 11 -21.01 16.32 6.57
N LEU A 12 -20.05 15.53 7.06
CA LEU A 12 -18.75 15.30 6.40
C LEU A 12 -18.90 14.43 5.14
N GLN A 13 -19.75 13.39 5.17
CA GLN A 13 -20.10 12.64 3.96
C GLN A 13 -20.76 13.54 2.93
N ASP A 14 -21.75 14.33 3.34
CA ASP A 14 -22.44 15.23 2.42
C ASP A 14 -21.49 16.23 1.78
N LYS A 15 -20.56 16.86 2.51
CA LYS A 15 -19.59 17.81 1.90
C LYS A 15 -18.62 17.15 0.91
N TRP A 16 -18.28 15.87 1.08
CA TRP A 16 -17.47 15.11 0.12
C TRP A 16 -18.27 14.63 -1.10
N PHE A 17 -19.56 14.32 -0.95
CA PHE A 17 -20.41 13.80 -2.03
C PHE A 17 -21.24 14.88 -2.76
N THR A 18 -21.50 16.03 -2.15
CA THR A 18 -22.45 17.03 -2.69
C THR A 18 -21.87 17.90 -3.80
N ASN A 19 -20.55 17.99 -3.95
CA ASN A 19 -19.98 18.96 -4.90
C ASN A 19 -19.76 18.46 -6.33
N LYS A 20 -20.05 17.19 -6.62
CA LYS A 20 -20.39 16.72 -7.98
C LYS A 20 -21.31 15.53 -7.82
N LYS A 21 -22.50 15.55 -8.44
CA LYS A 21 -23.23 14.32 -8.80
C LYS A 21 -22.31 13.51 -9.71
N GLN A 22 -21.34 12.79 -9.15
CA GLN A 22 -20.67 11.74 -9.90
C GLN A 22 -21.72 10.65 -10.09
N PRO A 23 -22.11 10.32 -11.33
CA PRO A 23 -22.96 9.16 -11.53
C PRO A 23 -22.24 7.98 -10.86
N LEU A 24 -22.96 7.18 -10.06
CA LEU A 24 -22.46 5.90 -9.57
C LEU A 24 -21.87 5.17 -10.78
N ARG A 25 -20.54 5.18 -10.91
CA ARG A 25 -19.88 4.62 -12.09
C ARG A 25 -20.28 3.17 -12.13
N ASN A 26 -20.93 2.77 -13.22
CA ASN A 26 -21.42 1.41 -13.37
C ASN A 26 -20.21 0.47 -13.24
N LYS A 27 -20.33 -0.67 -12.54
CA LYS A 27 -19.19 -1.58 -12.26
C LYS A 27 -18.44 -1.96 -13.55
N GLN A 28 -19.18 -2.05 -14.66
CA GLN A 28 -18.65 -2.29 -16.01
C GLN A 28 -17.73 -1.16 -16.52
N ASP A 29 -18.03 0.11 -16.24
CA ASP A 29 -17.17 1.23 -16.63
C ASP A 29 -15.90 1.33 -15.78
N LEU A 30 -15.96 0.89 -14.52
CA LEU A 30 -14.78 0.77 -13.66
C LEU A 30 -13.86 -0.38 -14.08
N LEU A 31 -14.39 -1.45 -14.68
CA LEU A 31 -13.62 -2.59 -15.17
C LEU A 31 -12.91 -2.31 -16.48
N LYS A 32 -13.46 -1.43 -17.35
CA LYS A 32 -12.84 -1.04 -18.62
C LYS A 32 -11.43 -0.45 -18.48
N ASN A 33 -11.12 0.13 -17.32
CA ASN A 33 -9.83 0.76 -17.04
C ASN A 33 -8.92 -0.08 -16.13
N LYS A 34 -9.31 -1.33 -15.83
CA LYS A 34 -8.47 -2.25 -15.04
C LYS A 34 -7.73 -3.20 -15.98
N LEU A 35 -6.46 -3.46 -15.67
CA LEU A 35 -5.69 -4.48 -16.37
C LEU A 35 -6.16 -5.87 -15.90
N PRO A 36 -6.76 -6.70 -16.78
CA PRO A 36 -7.10 -8.06 -16.41
C PRO A 36 -5.81 -8.88 -16.30
N LEU A 37 -5.61 -9.51 -15.15
CA LEU A 37 -4.49 -10.43 -14.92
C LEU A 37 -5.03 -11.86 -14.78
N PRO A 38 -4.29 -12.88 -15.24
CA PRO A 38 -4.74 -14.27 -15.12
C PRO A 38 -4.85 -14.69 -13.65
N VAL A 39 -5.96 -15.34 -13.31
CA VAL A 39 -6.36 -15.68 -11.92
C VAL A 39 -5.39 -16.65 -11.21
N ASN A 40 -4.65 -17.45 -11.99
CA ASN A 40 -3.66 -18.40 -11.49
C ASN A 40 -2.20 -17.94 -11.72
N GLU A 41 -2.00 -16.66 -12.04
CA GLU A 41 -0.69 -16.02 -12.20
C GLU A 41 -0.49 -14.82 -11.26
N CYS A 42 -1.47 -14.55 -10.40
CA CYS A 42 -1.40 -13.48 -9.42
C CYS A 42 -2.36 -13.71 -8.24
N ARG A 43 -2.03 -13.14 -7.07
CA ARG A 43 -2.90 -13.20 -5.90
C ARG A 43 -2.53 -12.15 -4.86
N TYR A 44 -3.49 -11.82 -3.99
CA TYR A 44 -3.18 -11.20 -2.71
C TYR A 44 -2.89 -12.29 -1.68
N MET A 45 -1.74 -12.21 -1.02
CA MET A 45 -1.27 -13.21 -0.06
C MET A 45 -0.85 -12.52 1.25
N PHE A 46 -1.08 -13.18 2.38
CA PHE A 46 -0.50 -12.74 3.64
C PHE A 46 1.02 -12.94 3.61
N GLY A 47 1.75 -11.95 4.12
CA GLY A 47 3.18 -12.10 4.37
C GLY A 47 3.44 -12.86 5.66
N CYS A 48 4.43 -13.73 5.64
CA CYS A 48 4.97 -14.34 6.85
C CYS A 48 6.47 -14.59 6.69
N THR A 49 7.10 -15.00 7.77
CA THR A 49 8.49 -15.45 7.76
C THR A 49 8.63 -16.69 8.63
N LEU A 50 9.55 -17.57 8.23
CA LEU A 50 9.89 -18.77 8.97
C LEU A 50 11.39 -19.01 8.82
N GLU A 51 12.03 -19.48 9.88
CA GLU A 51 13.41 -19.96 9.80
C GLU A 51 13.49 -21.06 8.74
N SER A 52 14.19 -20.76 7.65
CA SER A 52 14.23 -21.57 6.43
C SER A 52 15.52 -21.32 5.68
N LYS A 53 15.74 -22.07 4.59
CA LYS A 53 16.93 -21.93 3.75
C LYS A 53 16.84 -20.81 2.72
N LEU A 54 15.78 -19.99 2.76
CA LEU A 54 15.59 -18.86 1.86
C LEU A 54 16.73 -17.85 2.03
N LYS A 55 17.41 -17.52 0.93
CA LYS A 55 18.45 -16.49 0.88
C LYS A 55 17.86 -15.10 0.71
N ALA A 56 18.65 -14.07 1.03
CA ALA A 56 18.24 -12.69 0.82
C ALA A 56 17.79 -12.48 -0.65
N GLY A 57 16.61 -11.87 -0.85
CA GLY A 57 16.01 -11.71 -2.17
C GLY A 57 15.23 -12.93 -2.69
N GLN A 58 15.13 -14.01 -1.92
CA GLN A 58 14.30 -15.17 -2.23
C GLN A 58 13.01 -15.20 -1.38
N CYS A 59 11.98 -15.81 -1.94
CA CYS A 59 10.73 -16.10 -1.25
C CYS A 59 10.21 -17.50 -1.56
N PHE A 60 9.32 -18.01 -0.73
CA PHE A 60 8.53 -19.22 -1.05
C PHE A 60 7.07 -18.84 -1.24
N ILE A 61 6.47 -19.36 -2.31
CA ILE A 61 5.07 -19.12 -2.65
C ILE A 61 4.46 -20.43 -3.14
N ARG A 62 3.38 -20.83 -2.50
CA ARG A 62 2.53 -21.94 -2.92
C ARG A 62 1.08 -21.51 -2.84
N TYR A 63 0.30 -21.85 -3.86
CA TYR A 63 -1.09 -21.36 -3.99
C TYR A 63 -2.04 -22.48 -4.39
N GLN A 64 -3.31 -22.33 -4.01
CA GLN A 64 -4.37 -23.21 -4.49
C GLN A 64 -4.85 -22.77 -5.88
N VAL A 65 -4.85 -23.69 -6.84
CA VAL A 65 -5.39 -23.45 -8.18
C VAL A 65 -6.90 -23.24 -8.10
N VAL A 66 -7.38 -22.24 -8.82
CA VAL A 66 -8.80 -21.88 -8.91
C VAL A 66 -9.31 -21.97 -10.36
N ASP A 67 -10.62 -22.04 -10.54
CA ASP A 67 -11.27 -21.93 -11.84
C ASP A 67 -11.28 -20.47 -12.36
N ASP A 68 -11.86 -20.26 -13.55
CA ASP A 68 -11.95 -18.94 -14.19
C ASP A 68 -12.80 -17.93 -13.40
N ASP A 69 -13.69 -18.40 -12.50
CA ASP A 69 -14.47 -17.56 -11.58
C ASP A 69 -13.69 -17.22 -10.30
N GLY A 70 -12.48 -17.77 -10.12
CA GLY A 70 -11.68 -17.63 -8.90
C GLY A 70 -12.12 -18.54 -7.76
N LYS A 71 -12.91 -19.58 -8.03
CA LYS A 71 -13.35 -20.55 -7.01
C LYS A 71 -12.39 -21.73 -6.94
N PRO A 72 -12.18 -22.32 -5.74
CA PRO A 72 -11.39 -23.53 -5.60
C PRO A 72 -11.92 -24.67 -6.49
N LEU A 73 -11.00 -25.40 -7.12
CA LEU A 73 -11.36 -26.58 -7.91
C LEU A 73 -12.01 -27.66 -7.02
N ARG A 74 -12.96 -28.42 -7.59
CA ARG A 74 -13.64 -29.52 -6.89
C ARG A 74 -12.66 -30.53 -6.29
N LYS A 75 -11.57 -30.82 -7.01
CA LYS A 75 -10.41 -31.53 -6.48
C LYS A 75 -9.32 -30.50 -6.24
N PRO A 76 -8.93 -30.23 -4.98
CA PRO A 76 -7.89 -29.27 -4.67
C PRO A 76 -6.58 -29.61 -5.40
N GLU A 77 -6.03 -28.62 -6.09
CA GLU A 77 -4.73 -28.68 -6.74
C GLU A 77 -3.90 -27.50 -6.19
N PHE A 78 -2.64 -27.76 -5.87
CA PHE A 78 -1.72 -26.76 -5.32
C PHE A 78 -0.49 -26.69 -6.21
N LYS A 79 0.04 -25.48 -6.40
CA LYS A 79 1.25 -25.24 -7.19
C LYS A 79 2.22 -24.37 -6.42
N THR A 80 3.49 -24.74 -6.50
CA THR A 80 4.61 -23.93 -6.02
C THR A 80 5.10 -23.05 -7.17
N VAL A 81 5.29 -21.76 -6.89
CA VAL A 81 5.84 -20.81 -7.86
C VAL A 81 7.36 -20.91 -7.82
N VAL A 82 8.00 -20.97 -8.99
CA VAL A 82 9.46 -20.95 -9.13
C VAL A 82 9.84 -19.92 -10.18
N GLY A 83 10.86 -19.12 -9.87
CA GLY A 83 11.38 -18.06 -10.71
C GLY A 83 11.00 -16.67 -10.25
N SER A 84 11.25 -15.68 -11.12
CA SER A 84 11.01 -14.27 -10.85
C SER A 84 9.55 -13.96 -10.52
N VAL A 85 9.32 -13.23 -9.43
CA VAL A 85 8.01 -12.72 -9.03
C VAL A 85 8.05 -11.21 -8.77
N ILE A 86 6.95 -10.53 -9.10
CA ILE A 86 6.72 -9.12 -8.78
C ILE A 86 5.85 -9.07 -7.53
N ILE A 87 6.26 -8.27 -6.55
CA ILE A 87 5.56 -8.13 -5.27
C ILE A 87 5.40 -6.65 -4.96
N THR A 88 4.21 -6.27 -4.47
CA THR A 88 3.96 -4.92 -3.96
C THR A 88 2.84 -4.95 -2.91
N LYS A 89 2.65 -3.83 -2.22
CA LYS A 89 1.52 -3.60 -1.29
C LYS A 89 0.69 -2.44 -1.81
N ASN A 90 -0.62 -2.54 -1.66
CA ASN A 90 -1.54 -1.45 -1.96
C ASN A 90 -1.94 -0.75 -0.65
N PRO A 91 -1.85 0.59 -0.54
CA PRO A 91 -1.35 1.55 -1.53
C PRO A 91 0.16 1.49 -1.79
N CYS A 92 0.55 1.76 -3.03
CA CYS A 92 1.95 1.76 -3.51
C CYS A 92 2.37 3.20 -3.85
N PRO A 93 2.76 4.02 -2.86
CA PRO A 93 3.05 5.44 -3.08
C PRO A 93 4.38 5.70 -3.77
N TYR A 94 5.31 4.73 -3.82
CA TYR A 94 6.60 4.90 -4.48
C TYR A 94 6.92 3.72 -5.40
N ALA A 95 7.56 3.99 -6.54
CA ALA A 95 7.87 2.94 -7.51
C ALA A 95 8.87 1.88 -6.97
N GLY A 96 9.72 2.27 -6.00
CA GLY A 96 10.58 1.33 -5.28
C GLY A 96 9.85 0.39 -4.32
N ASP A 97 8.55 0.61 -4.05
CA ASP A 97 7.71 -0.33 -3.29
C ASP A 97 7.27 -1.53 -4.16
N ILE A 98 7.62 -1.53 -5.46
CA ILE A 98 7.43 -2.67 -6.34
C ILE A 98 8.75 -3.42 -6.41
N MET A 99 8.78 -4.60 -5.81
CA MET A 99 9.96 -5.42 -5.73
C MET A 99 9.91 -6.60 -6.69
N LYS A 100 11.10 -7.04 -7.09
CA LYS A 100 11.32 -8.30 -7.78
C LYS A 100 12.06 -9.25 -6.85
N LEU A 101 11.45 -10.39 -6.53
CA LEU A 101 12.09 -11.47 -5.77
C LEU A 101 12.20 -12.74 -6.62
N GLU A 102 13.00 -13.69 -6.16
CA GLU A 102 13.09 -15.02 -6.76
C GLU A 102 12.30 -16.03 -5.90
N ALA A 103 11.22 -16.58 -6.46
CA ALA A 103 10.50 -17.67 -5.83
C ALA A 103 11.26 -18.99 -5.99
N VAL A 104 11.47 -19.70 -4.89
CA VAL A 104 12.19 -20.98 -4.88
C VAL A 104 11.33 -22.08 -4.29
N ASP A 105 11.48 -23.28 -4.82
CA ASP A 105 10.82 -24.47 -4.29
C ASP A 105 11.57 -24.99 -3.06
N LEU A 106 10.85 -25.12 -1.95
CA LEU A 106 11.34 -25.61 -0.67
C LEU A 106 10.30 -26.59 -0.10
N PRO A 107 10.47 -27.90 -0.33
CA PRO A 107 9.50 -28.92 0.10
C PRO A 107 9.19 -28.90 1.61
N GLU A 108 10.12 -28.43 2.44
CA GLU A 108 9.89 -28.25 3.88
C GLU A 108 8.79 -27.22 4.21
N LEU A 109 8.46 -26.32 3.27
CA LEU A 109 7.43 -25.27 3.41
C LEU A 109 6.10 -25.64 2.75
N ASP A 110 5.96 -26.86 2.22
CA ASP A 110 4.78 -27.31 1.45
C ASP A 110 3.44 -27.22 2.19
N CYS A 111 3.48 -27.18 3.52
CA CYS A 111 2.28 -26.99 4.35
C CYS A 111 1.74 -25.55 4.32
N LEU A 112 2.55 -24.57 3.88
CA LEU A 112 2.18 -23.17 3.78
C LEU A 112 1.58 -22.92 2.39
N THR A 113 0.33 -22.44 2.33
CA THR A 113 -0.41 -22.21 1.09
C THR A 113 -1.16 -20.89 1.16
N ASP A 114 -1.24 -20.19 0.02
CA ASP A 114 -1.83 -18.85 -0.15
C ASP A 114 -1.21 -17.78 0.78
N VAL A 115 0.08 -17.98 1.08
CA VAL A 115 0.95 -17.05 1.79
C VAL A 115 2.24 -16.85 1.02
N ILE A 116 2.89 -15.70 1.22
CA ILE A 116 4.27 -15.47 0.80
C ILE A 116 5.18 -15.57 2.03
N VAL A 117 6.20 -16.42 1.94
CA VAL A 117 7.23 -16.56 2.98
C VAL A 117 8.46 -15.76 2.55
N PHE A 118 8.81 -14.73 3.30
CA PHE A 118 10.02 -13.94 3.08
C PHE A 118 11.23 -14.56 3.79
N SER A 119 12.41 -14.40 3.18
CA SER A 119 13.69 -14.74 3.81
C SER A 119 13.91 -13.95 5.10
N THR A 120 14.52 -14.60 6.09
CA THR A 120 15.05 -13.96 7.31
C THR A 120 16.49 -13.46 7.13
N GLU A 121 17.11 -13.68 5.97
CA GLU A 121 18.48 -13.22 5.66
C GLU A 121 18.47 -11.83 5.00
N GLY A 122 19.59 -11.12 5.10
CA GLY A 122 19.82 -9.81 4.48
C GLY A 122 19.81 -8.66 5.49
N ASP A 123 20.26 -7.48 5.04
CA ASP A 123 20.47 -6.32 5.93
C ASP A 123 19.15 -5.60 6.29
N ARG A 124 18.13 -5.72 5.43
CA ARG A 124 16.80 -5.14 5.61
C ARG A 124 15.75 -6.15 5.18
N PRO A 125 14.71 -6.43 6.00
CA PRO A 125 13.63 -7.33 5.63
C PRO A 125 12.95 -6.92 4.32
N ASP A 126 12.66 -7.87 3.44
CA ASP A 126 12.04 -7.60 2.14
C ASP A 126 10.62 -7.02 2.28
N CYS A 127 9.85 -7.46 3.29
CA CYS A 127 8.56 -6.85 3.62
C CYS A 127 8.71 -5.34 3.90
N ASN A 128 9.71 -4.93 4.68
CA ASN A 128 9.91 -3.54 5.05
C ASN A 128 10.30 -2.63 3.87
N LYS A 129 10.93 -3.19 2.83
CA LYS A 129 11.23 -2.48 1.58
C LYS A 129 9.95 -2.16 0.78
N ILE A 130 8.86 -2.90 1.00
CA ILE A 130 7.59 -2.73 0.30
C ILE A 130 6.69 -1.78 1.11
N ALA A 131 6.70 -0.48 0.78
CA ALA A 131 5.84 0.53 1.41
C ALA A 131 5.94 0.60 2.95
N GLY A 132 7.11 0.26 3.52
CA GLY A 132 7.32 0.24 4.97
C GLY A 132 6.52 -0.83 5.71
N SER A 133 6.12 -1.89 5.00
CA SER A 133 5.28 -2.98 5.51
C SER A 133 5.95 -3.82 6.59
N ASP A 134 5.13 -4.47 7.40
CA ASP A 134 5.56 -5.47 8.38
C ASP A 134 4.75 -6.77 8.19
N LEU A 135 4.80 -7.68 9.16
CA LEU A 135 4.16 -9.00 9.09
C LEU A 135 3.08 -9.17 10.16
N ASP A 136 2.35 -8.10 10.50
CA ASP A 136 1.26 -8.12 11.50
C ASP A 136 -0.13 -8.44 10.92
N GLY A 137 -0.21 -8.67 9.61
CA GLY A 137 -1.47 -8.86 8.85
C GLY A 137 -1.47 -8.25 7.46
N ASP A 138 -0.34 -7.66 7.02
CA ASP A 138 -0.19 -7.09 5.69
C ASP A 138 -0.43 -8.12 4.57
N HIS A 139 -1.14 -7.66 3.54
CA HIS A 139 -1.38 -8.41 2.30
C HIS A 139 -0.54 -7.86 1.17
N TYR A 140 0.10 -8.74 0.44
CA TYR A 140 0.94 -8.42 -0.71
C TYR A 140 0.25 -8.87 -1.97
N PHE A 141 0.22 -7.99 -2.97
CA PHE A 141 -0.07 -8.40 -4.33
C PHE A 141 1.18 -9.06 -4.90
N VAL A 142 1.05 -10.33 -5.27
CA VAL A 142 2.13 -11.14 -5.84
C VAL A 142 1.73 -11.55 -7.26
N TYR A 143 2.64 -11.36 -8.21
CA TYR A 143 2.44 -11.65 -9.62
C TYR A 143 3.63 -12.44 -10.16
N TRP A 144 3.35 -13.58 -10.78
CA TRP A 144 4.35 -14.46 -11.39
C TRP A 144 4.02 -14.80 -12.85
N GLY A 145 3.09 -14.06 -13.44
CA GLY A 145 2.79 -14.15 -14.86
C GLY A 145 3.87 -13.53 -15.74
N LYS A 146 3.71 -13.65 -17.06
CA LYS A 146 4.69 -13.16 -18.04
C LYS A 146 4.28 -11.86 -18.75
N GLN A 147 3.06 -11.39 -18.52
CA GLN A 147 2.49 -10.23 -19.22
C GLN A 147 3.03 -8.90 -18.68
N LEU A 148 3.40 -8.85 -17.40
CA LEU A 148 4.00 -7.69 -16.77
C LEU A 148 5.48 -7.93 -16.49
N GLN A 149 6.30 -6.96 -16.81
CA GLN A 149 7.73 -6.95 -16.48
C GLN A 149 8.12 -5.59 -15.93
N ILE A 150 8.93 -5.60 -14.87
CA ILE A 150 9.56 -4.39 -14.34
C ILE A 150 10.74 -4.03 -15.24
N ALA A 151 10.67 -2.88 -15.89
CA ALA A 151 11.72 -2.41 -16.78
C ALA A 151 13.00 -1.99 -16.02
N GLU A 152 12.84 -1.34 -14.88
CA GLU A 152 13.92 -0.86 -14.02
C GLU A 152 13.51 -1.08 -12.56
N THR A 153 14.37 -1.74 -11.77
CA THR A 153 14.16 -1.83 -10.32
C THR A 153 14.63 -0.53 -9.69
N ILE A 154 13.76 0.10 -8.90
CA ILE A 154 14.05 1.35 -8.20
C ILE A 154 14.36 1.00 -6.75
N GLU A 155 15.40 1.63 -6.20
CA GLU A 155 15.80 1.43 -4.81
C GLU A 155 14.63 1.73 -3.85
N PRO A 156 14.27 0.79 -2.96
CA PRO A 156 13.20 0.99 -1.99
C PRO A 156 13.44 2.19 -1.08
N LEU A 157 12.37 2.94 -0.80
CA LEU A 157 12.46 4.07 0.12
C LEU A 157 12.56 3.57 1.57
N GLU A 158 13.42 4.22 2.36
CA GLU A 158 13.35 4.14 3.82
C GLU A 158 12.35 5.19 4.33
N TYR A 159 11.13 4.75 4.60
CA TYR A 159 10.09 5.61 5.11
C TYR A 159 10.46 6.13 6.49
N LYS A 160 10.45 7.46 6.63
CA LYS A 160 10.78 8.11 7.89
C LYS A 160 9.65 7.86 8.90
N VAL A 161 9.97 7.17 9.99
CA VAL A 161 9.07 7.03 11.13
C VAL A 161 9.12 8.31 11.96
N GLU A 162 7.99 9.00 12.05
CA GLU A 162 7.89 10.18 12.91
C GLU A 162 7.84 9.74 14.38
N SER A 163 8.57 10.45 15.23
CA SER A 163 8.60 10.13 16.66
C SER A 163 7.22 10.40 17.28
N PRO A 164 6.69 9.47 18.09
CA PRO A 164 5.41 9.70 18.74
C PRO A 164 5.49 10.88 19.70
N ASN A 165 4.40 11.65 19.78
CA ASN A 165 4.27 12.72 20.77
C ASN A 165 4.12 12.10 22.17
N VAL A 166 5.25 11.95 22.89
CA VAL A 166 5.25 11.39 24.24
C VAL A 166 4.86 12.47 25.25
N SER A 167 3.78 12.24 26.00
CA SER A 167 3.39 13.09 27.12
C SER A 167 4.28 12.80 28.32
N SER A 168 4.91 13.84 28.88
CA SER A 168 5.61 13.77 30.17
C SER A 168 4.68 13.82 31.38
N MET A 169 3.38 14.09 31.16
CA MET A 169 2.35 14.21 32.19
C MET A 169 1.36 13.04 32.13
N PRO A 170 0.67 12.71 33.24
CA PRO A 170 -0.39 11.70 33.26
C PRO A 170 -1.48 12.00 32.22
N ILE A 171 -1.90 10.96 31.50
CA ILE A 171 -2.95 11.06 30.48
C ILE A 171 -4.30 11.30 31.17
N THR A 172 -4.98 12.39 30.83
CA THR A 172 -6.33 12.71 31.32
C THR A 172 -7.39 12.40 30.25
N ALA A 173 -8.66 12.31 30.66
CA ALA A 173 -9.78 12.15 29.73
C ALA A 173 -9.82 13.27 28.67
N ASN A 174 -9.46 14.51 29.03
CA ASN A 174 -9.39 15.63 28.09
C ASN A 174 -8.28 15.43 27.05
N ASN A 175 -7.16 14.79 27.40
CA ASN A 175 -6.11 14.46 26.42
C ASN A 175 -6.63 13.45 25.40
N ILE A 176 -7.39 12.45 25.83
CA ILE A 176 -8.00 11.45 24.96
C ILE A 176 -9.01 12.13 24.01
N ILE A 177 -9.90 12.96 24.54
CA ILE A 177 -10.91 13.69 23.74
C ILE A 177 -10.23 14.58 22.70
N ASN A 178 -9.22 15.37 23.10
CA ASN A 178 -8.48 16.23 22.19
C ASN A 178 -7.74 15.44 21.11
N HIS A 179 -7.16 14.28 21.47
CA HIS A 179 -6.53 13.40 20.52
C HIS A 179 -7.54 12.87 19.49
N CYS A 180 -8.71 12.41 19.92
CA CYS A 180 -9.78 11.97 18.99
C CYS A 180 -10.19 13.08 18.01
N PHE A 181 -10.39 14.32 18.49
CA PHE A 181 -10.67 15.45 17.60
C PHE A 181 -9.52 15.76 16.64
N SER A 182 -8.28 15.64 17.10
CA SER A 182 -7.10 15.84 16.28
C SER A 182 -7.01 14.82 15.13
N LEU A 183 -7.41 13.56 15.38
CA LEU A 183 -7.46 12.51 14.35
C LEU A 183 -8.55 12.81 13.31
N LEU A 184 -9.75 13.21 13.74
CA LEU A 184 -10.85 13.54 12.83
C LEU A 184 -10.51 14.72 11.90
N GLY A 185 -9.72 15.69 12.37
CA GLY A 185 -9.33 16.88 11.59
C GLY A 185 -8.07 16.72 10.73
N ALA A 186 -7.29 15.65 10.92
CA ALA A 186 -5.97 15.45 10.32
C ALA A 186 -5.96 14.43 9.17
N THR A 187 -7.04 13.70 8.94
CA THR A 187 -7.13 12.64 7.93
C THR A 187 -6.97 13.19 6.51
N SER A 188 -5.71 13.25 6.05
CA SER A 188 -5.32 13.80 4.74
C SER A 188 -4.63 12.76 3.85
N TYR A 189 -4.45 11.52 4.31
CA TYR A 189 -3.75 10.48 3.53
C TYR A 189 -4.41 10.25 2.16
N GLY A 190 -5.75 10.28 2.09
CA GLY A 190 -6.47 10.14 0.81
C GLY A 190 -6.28 11.34 -0.12
N GLU A 191 -6.22 12.55 0.44
CA GLU A 191 -5.90 13.77 -0.31
C GLU A 191 -4.48 13.72 -0.85
N ILE A 192 -3.50 13.34 0.00
CA ILE A 192 -2.10 13.19 -0.37
C ILE A 192 -1.92 12.12 -1.45
N TYR A 193 -2.60 10.98 -1.33
CA TYR A 193 -2.50 9.90 -2.32
C TYR A 193 -3.09 10.28 -3.68
N ASN A 194 -4.25 10.94 -3.69
CA ASN A 194 -4.84 11.43 -4.94
C ASN A 194 -3.98 12.53 -5.57
N LEU A 195 -3.44 13.43 -4.75
CA LEU A 195 -2.52 14.46 -5.19
C LEU A 195 -1.25 13.83 -5.79
N HIS A 196 -0.72 12.78 -5.17
CA HIS A 196 0.41 12.02 -5.68
C HIS A 196 0.16 11.46 -7.07
N ALA A 197 -0.98 10.80 -7.28
CA ALA A 197 -1.34 10.27 -8.60
C ALA A 197 -1.36 11.38 -9.66
N ILE A 198 -2.00 12.52 -9.38
CA ILE A 198 -2.09 13.64 -10.33
C ILE A 198 -0.72 14.25 -10.61
N VAL A 199 0.07 14.52 -9.56
CA VAL A 199 1.36 15.20 -9.70
C VAL A 199 2.34 14.31 -10.45
N VAL A 200 2.45 13.02 -10.12
CA VAL A 200 3.36 12.13 -10.84
C VAL A 200 2.93 11.99 -12.30
N ASP A 201 1.65 11.75 -12.58
CA ASP A 201 1.18 11.56 -13.97
C ASP A 201 1.40 12.80 -14.84
N GLN A 202 1.07 14.00 -14.36
CA GLN A 202 1.15 15.23 -15.15
C GLN A 202 2.58 15.76 -15.31
N ASN A 203 3.47 15.49 -14.36
CA ASN A 203 4.80 16.08 -14.35
C ASN A 203 5.82 15.21 -15.10
N LEU A 204 5.51 13.95 -15.40
CA LEU A 204 6.37 13.06 -16.21
C LEU A 204 6.71 13.65 -17.59
N GLU A 205 5.77 14.34 -18.23
CA GLU A 205 5.98 14.96 -19.55
C GLU A 205 6.60 16.36 -19.45
N LYS A 206 6.37 17.07 -18.34
CA LYS A 206 6.69 18.50 -18.19
C LYS A 206 8.04 18.77 -17.50
N HIS A 207 8.57 17.81 -16.75
CA HIS A 207 9.74 18.00 -15.92
C HIS A 207 10.79 16.90 -16.08
N SER A 208 12.02 17.18 -15.64
CA SER A 208 13.10 16.18 -15.65
C SER A 208 12.79 14.98 -14.75
N LYS A 209 13.29 13.79 -15.11
CA LYS A 209 13.18 12.55 -14.30
C LYS A 209 13.56 12.80 -12.83
N ARG A 210 14.61 13.61 -12.59
CA ARG A 210 15.09 13.96 -11.24
C ARG A 210 14.08 14.78 -10.44
N THR A 211 13.39 15.72 -11.07
CA THR A 211 12.37 16.54 -10.40
C THR A 211 11.17 15.69 -10.01
N CYS A 212 10.67 14.87 -10.93
CA CYS A 212 9.54 13.97 -10.68
C CYS A 212 9.87 12.96 -9.57
N GLN A 213 11.08 12.41 -9.57
CA GLN A 213 11.53 11.49 -8.52
C GLN A 213 11.53 12.14 -7.14
N LYS A 214 12.01 13.39 -7.02
CA LYS A 214 11.99 14.13 -5.74
C LYS A 214 10.56 14.36 -5.24
N LEU A 215 9.65 14.77 -6.13
CA LEU A 215 8.25 14.97 -5.79
C LEU A 215 7.57 13.67 -5.34
N ALA A 216 7.81 12.57 -6.06
CA ALA A 216 7.30 11.25 -5.68
C ALA A 216 7.80 10.82 -4.30
N ILE A 217 9.10 10.99 -4.01
CA ILE A 217 9.68 10.68 -2.69
C ILE A 217 9.06 11.56 -1.59
N GLU A 218 8.89 12.86 -1.83
CA GLU A 218 8.29 13.75 -0.85
C GLU A 218 6.85 13.34 -0.53
N MET A 219 6.07 13.05 -1.56
CA MET A 219 4.68 12.63 -1.42
C MET A 219 4.54 11.27 -0.75
N ALA A 220 5.40 10.30 -1.09
CA ALA A 220 5.41 8.99 -0.46
C ALA A 220 5.72 9.09 1.05
N ASN A 221 6.70 9.93 1.44
CA ASN A 221 6.97 10.20 2.85
C ASN A 221 5.79 10.87 3.57
N MET A 222 5.16 11.87 2.95
CA MET A 222 3.97 12.50 3.53
C MET A 222 2.81 11.52 3.69
N PHE A 223 2.62 10.63 2.71
CA PHE A 223 1.58 9.61 2.74
C PHE A 223 1.81 8.60 3.87
N SER A 224 3.03 8.07 3.99
CA SER A 224 3.41 7.16 5.09
C SER A 224 3.21 7.81 6.45
N ALA A 225 3.70 9.04 6.65
CA ALA A 225 3.50 9.77 7.90
C ALA A 225 2.02 10.06 8.20
N ALA A 226 1.18 10.26 7.18
CA ALA A 226 -0.25 10.46 7.34
C ALA A 226 -0.98 9.18 7.80
N ILE A 227 -0.57 7.99 7.31
CA ILE A 227 -1.11 6.70 7.77
C ILE A 227 -0.77 6.50 9.25
N ASP A 228 0.47 6.76 9.63
CA ASP A 228 0.93 6.56 11.01
C ASP A 228 0.56 7.70 11.97
N SER A 229 -0.13 8.74 11.50
CA SER A 229 -0.60 9.86 12.34
C SER A 229 -1.46 9.40 13.51
N GLY A 230 -2.25 8.33 13.32
CA GLY A 230 -3.05 7.70 14.37
C GLY A 230 -2.21 7.16 15.53
N LYS A 231 -1.03 6.64 15.24
CA LYS A 231 -0.11 6.02 16.21
C LYS A 231 0.84 7.06 16.83
N THR A 232 1.32 7.98 16.00
CA THR A 232 2.36 8.95 16.38
C THR A 232 1.78 10.25 16.95
N GLY A 233 0.53 10.59 16.60
CA GLY A 233 -0.03 11.91 16.84
C GLY A 233 0.59 13.02 15.99
N TYR A 234 1.44 12.66 15.00
CA TYR A 234 2.02 13.61 14.07
C TYR A 234 0.97 14.10 13.07
N GLN A 235 0.93 15.41 12.83
CA GLN A 235 0.01 16.02 11.88
C GLN A 235 0.77 16.59 10.69
N ILE A 236 0.30 16.23 9.49
CA ILE A 236 0.86 16.79 8.25
C ILE A 236 0.50 18.27 8.15
N ASP A 237 1.51 19.10 7.87
CA ASP A 237 1.30 20.52 7.58
C ASP A 237 0.49 20.69 6.29
N LYS A 238 -0.74 21.20 6.41
CA LYS A 238 -1.64 21.47 5.30
C LYS A 238 -1.07 22.45 4.28
N ASN A 239 -0.14 23.33 4.69
CA ASN A 239 0.52 24.24 3.75
C ASN A 239 1.45 23.48 2.79
N ARG A 240 2.10 22.41 3.25
CA ARG A 240 2.92 21.55 2.37
C ARG A 240 2.06 20.83 1.33
N ILE A 241 0.87 20.37 1.72
CA ILE A 241 -0.10 19.78 0.77
C ILE A 241 -0.50 20.81 -0.29
N LYS A 242 -0.86 22.03 0.13
CA LYS A 242 -1.22 23.15 -0.79
C LYS A 242 -0.06 23.62 -1.69
N GLN A 243 1.17 23.56 -1.20
CA GLN A 243 2.34 23.88 -2.02
C GLN A 243 2.51 22.87 -3.15
N ASN A 244 2.34 21.58 -2.84
CA ASN A 244 2.43 20.51 -3.81
C ASN A 244 1.24 20.48 -4.79
N SER A 245 0.05 20.96 -4.40
CA SER A 245 -1.09 21.07 -5.32
C SER A 245 -0.89 22.09 -6.46
N LYS A 246 0.14 22.94 -6.39
CA LYS A 246 0.49 23.85 -7.49
C LYS A 246 0.91 23.10 -8.76
N TYR A 247 1.48 21.90 -8.60
CA TYR A 247 1.91 21.05 -9.72
C TYR A 247 0.75 20.39 -10.47
N CYS A 248 -0.50 20.53 -10.01
CA CYS A 248 -1.69 20.00 -10.69
C CYS A 248 -2.26 20.92 -11.78
N TRP A 249 -1.89 22.21 -11.76
CA TRP A 249 -2.54 23.27 -12.55
C TRP A 249 -1.57 24.08 -13.41
N GLN A 250 -0.32 23.61 -13.54
CA GLN A 250 0.69 24.09 -14.50
C GLN A 250 0.82 23.07 -15.61
#